data_AF-A0A7W1XV95-F1
#
_entry.id   AF-A0A7W1XV95-F1
#
_cell.length_a   1.000
_cell.length_b   1.000
_cell.length_c   1.000
_cell.angle_alpha   90.00
_cell.angle_beta   90.00
_cell.angle_gamma   90.00
#
_symmetry.space_group_name_H-M   'P 1'
#
loop_
_entity.id
_entity.type
_entity.pdbx_description
1 polymer ?
#
loop_
_entity_poly.entity_id
_entity_poly.type
_entity_poly.pdbx_seq_one_letter_code
_entity_poly.pdbx_strand_id
1 'polypeptide(L)'
;MTNMTLLTNSSMINRFFGSRLRSNLSIFLLSLTTACILQHSFDQLRLNPIQEMYQKIDQLPLEDSQRVALRAIRNLYVEESALETGSEITSDFLLSVSGILTEDQFLEVSGKAKDERQKLRYELRQIRAEMALGAEGILPPHR
;
A
#
# COMPACT_ATOMS: atom_id res chain seq x y z
N MET A 1 -14.88 -0.94 79.53
CA MET A 1 -16.00 -0.42 78.71
C MET A 1 -15.39 0.62 77.78
N THR A 2 -15.48 0.64 76.45
CA THR A 2 -16.14 -0.15 75.40
C THR A 2 -15.48 0.33 74.10
N ASN A 3 -15.20 -0.61 73.19
CA ASN A 3 -14.63 -0.37 71.87
C ASN A 3 -15.53 0.46 70.94
N MET A 4 -14.92 0.86 69.81
CA MET A 4 -15.52 1.03 68.47
C MET A 4 -16.37 2.27 68.19
N THR A 5 -15.78 3.20 67.42
CA THR A 5 -16.45 3.86 66.27
C THR A 5 -15.43 4.31 65.21
N LEU A 6 -14.51 3.42 64.85
CA LEU A 6 -13.91 3.42 63.52
C LEU A 6 -14.71 2.38 62.73
N LEU A 7 -15.20 2.71 61.54
CA LEU A 7 -15.96 1.86 60.57
C LEU A 7 -17.48 2.07 60.51
N THR A 8 -17.97 3.15 59.90
CA THR A 8 -19.34 3.12 59.32
C THR A 8 -19.55 3.94 58.04
N ASN A 9 -18.54 4.63 57.47
CA ASN A 9 -18.76 5.37 56.21
C ASN A 9 -18.29 4.65 54.93
N SER A 10 -17.52 3.56 55.04
CA SER A 10 -16.99 2.83 53.87
C SER A 10 -17.85 1.64 53.42
N SER A 11 -18.85 1.22 54.21
CA SER A 11 -19.62 -0.01 53.95
C SER A 11 -20.93 0.21 53.19
N MET A 12 -21.49 1.43 53.19
CA MET A 12 -22.72 1.76 52.45
C MET A 12 -22.44 2.24 51.03
N ILE A 13 -21.30 2.90 50.78
CA ILE A 13 -20.89 3.36 49.44
C ILE A 13 -20.43 2.17 48.57
N ASN A 14 -19.84 1.14 49.18
CA ASN A 14 -19.28 -0.01 48.47
C ASN A 14 -20.25 -1.17 48.19
N ARG A 15 -21.48 -1.14 48.72
CA ARG A 15 -22.39 -2.30 48.63
C ARG A 15 -23.52 -2.19 47.59
N PHE A 16 -23.89 -1.00 47.12
CA PHE A 16 -25.15 -0.87 46.37
C PHE A 16 -25.06 -0.37 44.91
N PHE A 17 -23.94 0.20 44.43
CA PHE A 17 -23.95 0.89 43.12
C PHE A 17 -22.77 0.60 42.18
N GLY A 18 -22.62 -0.63 41.66
CA GLY A 18 -21.86 -0.67 40.41
C GLY A 18 -21.42 -1.97 39.78
N SER A 19 -21.68 -3.16 40.32
CA SER A 19 -21.08 -4.38 39.72
C SER A 19 -21.52 -4.63 38.28
N ARG A 20 -22.79 -4.40 37.95
CA ARG A 20 -23.32 -4.56 36.58
C ARG A 20 -23.07 -3.34 35.68
N LEU A 21 -23.22 -2.12 36.20
CA LEU A 21 -22.95 -0.88 35.44
C LEU A 21 -21.45 -0.70 35.15
N ARG A 22 -20.55 -0.99 36.11
CA ARG A 22 -19.10 -1.00 35.89
C ARG A 22 -18.67 -2.16 35.01
N SER A 23 -19.28 -3.34 35.13
CA SER A 23 -19.07 -4.46 34.21
C SER A 23 -19.46 -4.06 32.78
N ASN A 24 -20.66 -3.51 32.59
CA ASN A 24 -21.14 -3.09 31.27
C ASN A 24 -20.32 -1.91 30.72
N LEU A 25 -19.93 -0.94 31.56
CA LEU A 25 -19.01 0.13 31.18
C LEU A 25 -17.62 -0.40 30.83
N SER A 26 -17.11 -1.39 31.57
CA SER A 26 -15.81 -2.02 31.26
C SER A 26 -15.87 -2.83 29.97
N ILE A 27 -16.97 -3.54 29.71
CA ILE A 27 -17.20 -4.28 28.46
C ILE A 27 -17.34 -3.28 27.30
N PHE A 28 -18.06 -2.18 27.50
CA PHE A 28 -18.21 -1.13 26.51
C PHE A 28 -16.87 -0.44 26.19
N LEU A 29 -16.11 -0.05 27.22
CA LEU A 29 -14.78 0.55 27.04
C LEU A 29 -13.81 -0.45 26.40
N LEU A 30 -13.83 -1.72 26.81
CA LEU A 30 -13.03 -2.76 26.18
C LEU A 30 -13.41 -2.90 24.70
N SER A 31 -14.70 -2.92 24.37
CA SER A 31 -15.17 -3.00 22.97
C SER A 31 -14.80 -1.76 22.14
N LEU A 32 -14.81 -0.57 22.75
CA LEU A 32 -14.41 0.67 22.09
C LEU A 32 -12.90 0.69 21.84
N THR A 33 -12.11 0.28 22.83
CA THR A 33 -10.65 0.20 22.69
C THR A 33 -10.24 -0.88 21.69
N THR A 34 -10.88 -2.05 21.67
CA THR A 34 -10.60 -3.08 20.67
C THR A 34 -11.02 -2.63 19.28
N ALA A 35 -12.16 -1.95 19.13
CA ALA A 35 -12.57 -1.36 17.86
C ALA A 35 -11.58 -0.29 17.37
N CYS A 36 -11.13 0.63 18.24
CA CYS A 36 -10.13 1.63 17.88
C CYS A 36 -8.77 1.01 17.54
N ILE A 37 -8.31 0.01 18.30
CA ILE A 37 -7.05 -0.69 18.03
C ILE A 37 -7.14 -1.45 16.71
N LEU A 38 -8.24 -2.17 16.48
CA LEU A 38 -8.48 -2.86 15.21
C LEU A 38 -8.51 -1.88 14.05
N GLN A 39 -9.24 -0.77 14.17
CA GLN A 39 -9.33 0.23 13.11
C GLN A 39 -7.97 0.88 12.82
N HIS A 40 -7.19 1.21 13.85
CA HIS A 40 -5.84 1.74 13.67
C HIS A 40 -4.88 0.68 13.10
N SER A 41 -5.03 -0.59 13.47
CA SER A 41 -4.25 -1.70 12.91
C SER A 41 -4.63 -1.96 11.45
N PHE A 42 -5.91 -1.81 11.09
CA PHE A 42 -6.39 -1.96 9.72
C PHE A 42 -5.96 -0.81 8.82
N ASP A 43 -5.88 0.42 9.33
CA ASP A 43 -5.31 1.54 8.57
C ASP A 43 -3.81 1.33 8.27
N GLN A 44 -3.07 0.65 9.17
CA GLN A 44 -1.69 0.22 8.90
C GLN A 44 -1.60 -0.97 7.92
N LEU A 45 -2.66 -1.75 7.77
CA LEU A 45 -2.75 -2.89 6.84
C LEU A 45 -3.26 -2.50 5.45
N ARG A 46 -3.66 -1.24 5.22
CA ARG A 46 -3.98 -0.77 3.87
C ARG A 46 -2.71 -0.82 3.03
N LEU A 47 -2.65 -1.82 2.15
CA LEU A 47 -1.56 -1.99 1.20
C LEU A 47 -1.40 -0.69 0.41
N ASN A 48 -0.15 -0.26 0.25
CA ASN A 48 0.19 0.87 -0.61
C ASN A 48 -0.40 0.59 -2.00
N PRO A 49 -1.18 1.52 -2.60
CA PRO A 49 -1.82 1.30 -3.90
C PRO A 49 -0.84 0.86 -4.99
N ILE A 50 0.42 1.32 -4.93
CA ILE A 50 1.49 0.89 -5.84
C ILE A 50 1.81 -0.60 -5.67
N GLN A 51 1.83 -1.08 -4.42
CA GLN A 51 2.11 -2.47 -4.11
C GLN A 51 1.00 -3.39 -4.62
N GLU A 52 -0.27 -2.98 -4.52
CA GLU A 52 -1.40 -3.72 -5.10
C GLU A 52 -1.32 -3.78 -6.62
N MET A 53 -1.02 -2.66 -7.28
CA MET A 53 -0.84 -2.63 -8.73
C MET A 53 0.33 -3.50 -9.18
N TYR A 54 1.45 -3.44 -8.45
CA TYR A 54 2.61 -4.27 -8.74
C TYR A 54 2.30 -5.77 -8.59
N GLN A 55 1.52 -6.17 -7.58
CA GLN A 55 1.08 -7.56 -7.43
C GLN A 55 0.24 -8.05 -8.62
N LYS A 56 -0.60 -7.18 -9.20
CA LYS A 56 -1.32 -7.51 -10.44
C LYS A 56 -0.37 -7.66 -11.62
N ILE A 57 0.60 -6.76 -11.74
CA ILE A 57 1.61 -6.81 -12.79
C ILE A 57 2.44 -8.11 -12.71
N ASP A 58 2.85 -8.54 -11.51
CA ASP A 58 3.65 -9.75 -11.31
C ASP A 58 2.92 -11.05 -11.74
N GLN A 59 1.59 -11.03 -11.86
CA GLN A 59 0.78 -12.17 -12.32
C GLN A 59 0.68 -12.25 -13.86
N LEU A 60 1.09 -11.20 -14.57
CA LEU A 60 1.05 -11.17 -16.02
C LEU A 60 2.13 -12.05 -16.65
N PRO A 61 1.91 -12.55 -17.87
CA PRO A 61 2.96 -13.17 -18.67
C PRO A 61 3.97 -12.09 -19.11
N LEU A 62 4.99 -11.86 -18.28
CA LEU A 62 6.06 -10.89 -18.51
C LEU A 62 7.34 -11.57 -18.99
N GLU A 63 8.01 -10.93 -19.94
CA GLU A 63 9.39 -11.26 -20.29
C GLU A 63 10.35 -10.92 -19.15
N ASP A 64 11.52 -11.57 -19.10
CA ASP A 64 12.50 -11.34 -18.03
C ASP A 64 13.01 -9.90 -18.01
N SER A 65 13.20 -9.30 -19.19
CA SER A 65 13.60 -7.89 -19.36
C SER A 65 12.54 -6.93 -18.80
N GLN A 66 11.25 -7.21 -19.05
CA GLN A 66 10.13 -6.44 -18.53
C GLN A 66 10.06 -6.56 -17.00
N ARG A 67 10.22 -7.77 -16.45
CA ARG A 67 10.19 -8.03 -15.00
C ARG A 67 11.28 -7.25 -14.27
N VAL A 68 12.50 -7.21 -14.81
CA VAL A 68 13.60 -6.43 -14.23
C VAL A 68 13.27 -4.94 -14.24
N ALA A 69 12.78 -4.41 -15.36
CA ALA A 69 12.42 -3.01 -15.48
C ALA A 69 11.27 -2.60 -14.54
N LEU A 70 10.26 -3.46 -14.38
CA LEU A 70 9.12 -3.22 -13.50
C LEU A 70 9.52 -3.28 -12.02
N ARG A 71 10.44 -4.17 -11.64
CA ARG A 71 11.02 -4.18 -10.29
C ARG A 71 11.78 -2.90 -9.97
N ALA A 72 12.57 -2.40 -10.93
CA ALA A 72 13.30 -1.14 -10.74
C ALA A 72 12.34 0.05 -10.54
N ILE A 73 11.26 0.12 -11.34
CA ILE A 73 10.20 1.12 -11.17
C ILE A 73 9.54 0.99 -9.81
N ARG A 74 9.14 -0.22 -9.41
CA ARG A 74 8.53 -0.45 -8.09
C ARG A 74 9.44 0.06 -6.97
N ASN A 75 10.72 -0.28 -6.98
CA ASN A 75 11.64 0.13 -5.92
C ASN A 75 11.73 1.66 -5.82
N LEU A 76 11.81 2.36 -6.95
CA LEU A 76 11.80 3.82 -7.00
C LEU A 76 10.54 4.40 -6.36
N TYR A 77 9.36 3.89 -6.73
CA TYR A 77 8.09 4.41 -6.22
C TYR A 77 7.78 3.95 -4.78
N VAL A 78 8.29 2.82 -4.32
CA VAL A 78 8.21 2.41 -2.91
C VAL A 78 9.06 3.33 -2.04
N GLU A 79 10.23 3.75 -2.52
CA GLU A 79 11.06 4.75 -1.84
C GLU A 79 10.39 6.13 -1.82
N GLU A 80 9.80 6.57 -2.94
CA GLU A 80 9.11 7.87 -3.03
C GLU A 80 7.78 7.91 -2.25
N SER A 81 7.01 6.82 -2.24
CA SER A 81 5.75 6.76 -1.48
C SER A 81 5.94 6.71 0.04
N ALA A 82 7.16 6.46 0.51
CA ALA A 82 7.52 6.68 1.92
C ALA A 82 7.60 8.18 2.28
N LEU A 83 7.75 9.04 1.27
CA LEU A 83 7.92 10.49 1.41
C LEU A 83 6.64 11.27 1.07
N GLU A 84 5.83 10.76 0.15
CA GLU A 84 4.59 11.40 -0.30
C GLU A 84 3.42 10.41 -0.33
N THR A 85 2.24 10.84 0.14
CA THR A 85 0.98 10.10 0.00
C THR A 85 0.01 10.92 -0.81
N GLY A 86 -0.21 10.55 -2.08
CA GLY A 86 -1.12 11.26 -2.98
C GLY A 86 -1.54 10.45 -4.19
N SER A 87 -2.64 10.85 -4.83
CA SER A 87 -3.15 10.23 -6.06
C SER A 87 -2.25 10.46 -7.28
N GLU A 88 -1.35 11.45 -7.24
CA GLU A 88 -0.43 11.75 -8.34
C GLU A 88 0.61 10.64 -8.52
N ILE A 89 1.02 10.00 -7.41
CA ILE A 89 2.00 8.91 -7.40
C ILE A 89 1.51 7.70 -8.21
N THR A 90 0.20 7.38 -8.13
CA THR A 90 -0.36 6.26 -8.91
C THR A 90 -0.45 6.58 -10.39
N SER A 91 -0.73 7.83 -10.77
CA SER A 91 -0.71 8.25 -12.18
C SER A 91 0.71 8.23 -12.76
N ASP A 92 1.70 8.66 -12.01
CA ASP A 92 3.10 8.66 -12.45
C ASP A 92 3.66 7.23 -12.52
N PHE A 93 3.29 6.38 -11.56
CA PHE A 93 3.57 4.94 -11.62
C PHE A 93 2.98 4.32 -12.89
N LEU A 94 1.69 4.53 -13.17
CA LEU A 94 1.05 4.02 -14.39
C LEU A 94 1.73 4.54 -15.66
N LEU A 95 2.09 5.82 -15.69
CA LEU A 95 2.81 6.42 -16.82
C LEU A 95 4.20 5.78 -17.01
N SER A 96 4.89 5.40 -15.94
CA SER A 96 6.20 4.74 -16.04
C SER A 96 6.09 3.30 -16.54
N VAL A 97 5.08 2.57 -16.05
CA VAL A 97 4.79 1.17 -16.41
C VAL A 97 4.23 1.06 -17.84
N SER A 98 3.49 2.06 -18.33
CA SER A 98 2.91 2.06 -19.68
C SER A 98 3.94 1.96 -20.79
N GLY A 99 5.18 2.41 -20.53
CA GLY A 99 6.29 2.30 -21.47
C GLY A 99 6.83 0.89 -21.59
N ILE A 100 6.53 -0.02 -20.65
CA ILE A 100 7.03 -1.40 -20.61
C ILE A 100 5.96 -2.38 -21.07
N LEU A 101 4.75 -2.26 -20.51
CA LEU A 101 3.66 -3.17 -20.78
C LEU A 101 3.10 -2.97 -22.18
N THR A 102 2.61 -4.03 -22.82
CA THR A 102 1.81 -3.91 -24.05
C THR A 102 0.47 -3.24 -23.77
N GLU A 103 -0.31 -2.93 -24.82
CA GLU A 103 -1.65 -2.34 -24.66
C GLU A 103 -2.56 -3.26 -23.83
N ASP A 104 -2.58 -4.56 -24.15
CA ASP A 104 -3.43 -5.55 -23.47
C ASP A 104 -3.03 -5.73 -22.01
N GLN A 105 -1.73 -5.86 -21.74
CA GLN A 105 -1.19 -5.97 -20.37
C GLN A 105 -1.50 -4.72 -19.54
N PHE A 106 -1.41 -3.53 -20.16
CA PHE A 106 -1.71 -2.29 -19.48
C PHE A 106 -3.21 -2.15 -19.17
N LEU A 107 -4.07 -2.55 -20.10
CA LEU A 107 -5.52 -2.59 -19.92
C LEU A 107 -5.91 -3.53 -18.77
N GLU A 108 -5.29 -4.71 -18.70
CA GLU A 108 -5.55 -5.69 -17.64
C GLU A 108 -5.19 -5.17 -16.24
N VAL A 109 -4.10 -4.42 -16.12
CA VAL A 109 -3.62 -3.87 -14.83
C VAL A 109 -4.39 -2.62 -14.41
N SER A 110 -4.56 -1.68 -15.33
CA SER A 110 -5.13 -0.36 -15.04
C SER A 110 -6.66 -0.30 -15.19
N GLY A 111 -7.25 -1.27 -15.90
CA GLY A 111 -8.66 -1.27 -16.29
C GLY A 111 -9.01 -0.23 -17.36
N LYS A 112 -8.01 0.47 -17.92
CA LYS A 112 -8.20 1.52 -18.93
C LYS A 112 -7.20 1.34 -20.08
N ALA A 113 -7.61 1.76 -21.27
CA ALA A 113 -6.69 1.84 -22.41
C ALA A 113 -5.62 2.91 -22.14
N LYS A 114 -4.48 2.82 -22.83
CA LYS A 114 -3.43 3.84 -22.70
C LYS A 114 -3.91 5.17 -23.26
N ASP A 115 -3.61 6.24 -22.53
CA ASP A 115 -3.77 7.60 -23.05
C ASP A 115 -2.68 7.93 -24.08
N GLU A 116 -2.86 8.98 -24.89
CA GLU A 116 -1.91 9.36 -25.94
C GLU A 116 -0.48 9.54 -25.42
N ARG A 117 -0.32 10.16 -24.25
CA ARG A 117 0.97 10.33 -23.59
C ARG A 117 1.63 8.99 -23.24
N GLN A 118 0.83 8.02 -22.79
CA GLN A 118 1.30 6.68 -22.42
C GLN A 118 1.67 5.84 -23.66
N LYS A 119 0.93 6.00 -24.76
CA LYS A 119 1.24 5.39 -26.07
C LYS A 119 2.55 5.93 -26.64
N LEU A 120 2.71 7.25 -26.67
CA LEU A 120 3.94 7.89 -27.14
C LEU A 120 5.15 7.40 -26.34
N ARG A 121 5.03 7.27 -25.02
CA ARG A 121 6.13 6.77 -24.18
C ARG A 121 6.50 5.32 -24.50
N TYR A 122 5.51 4.48 -24.80
CA TYR A 122 5.73 3.11 -25.23
C TYR A 122 6.49 3.07 -26.56
N GLU A 123 6.04 3.83 -27.56
CA GLU A 123 6.68 3.91 -28.87
C GLU A 123 8.12 4.41 -28.78
N LEU A 124 8.37 5.49 -28.02
CA LEU A 124 9.72 6.02 -27.81
C LEU A 124 10.65 4.99 -27.16
N ARG A 125 10.14 4.15 -26.25
CA ARG A 125 10.93 3.08 -25.64
C ARG A 125 11.25 1.98 -26.64
N GLN A 126 10.31 1.61 -27.51
CA GLN A 126 10.53 0.62 -28.57
C GLN A 126 11.61 1.11 -29.55
N ILE A 127 11.49 2.35 -30.03
CA ILE A 127 12.51 2.97 -30.90
C ILE A 127 13.88 2.98 -30.23
N ARG A 128 13.94 3.28 -28.92
CA ARG A 128 15.20 3.26 -28.17
C ARG A 128 15.81 1.86 -28.07
N ALA A 129 14.97 0.84 -27.85
CA ALA A 129 15.41 -0.54 -27.79
C ALA A 129 15.96 -1.00 -29.16
N GLU A 130 15.27 -0.66 -30.25
CA GLU A 130 15.71 -0.95 -31.61
C GLU A 130 17.04 -0.27 -31.94
N MET A 131 17.22 1.01 -31.57
CA MET A 131 18.49 1.72 -31.76
C MET A 131 19.64 1.11 -30.95
N ALA A 132 19.37 0.63 -29.73
CA ALA A 132 20.38 -0.01 -28.91
C ALA A 132 20.87 -1.33 -29.53
N LEU A 133 19.93 -2.16 -30.01
CA LEU A 133 20.23 -3.40 -30.74
C LEU A 133 20.97 -3.13 -32.05
N GLY A 134 20.58 -2.08 -32.78
CA GLY A 134 21.26 -1.66 -34.01
C GLY A 134 22.69 -1.15 -33.77
N ALA A 135 22.95 -0.49 -32.64
CA ALA A 135 24.27 0.02 -32.28
C ALA A 135 25.24 -1.10 -31.84
N GLU A 136 24.74 -2.15 -31.18
CA GLU A 136 25.56 -3.33 -30.81
C GLU A 136 26.09 -4.10 -32.04
N GLY A 137 25.42 -4.00 -33.18
CA GLY A 137 25.92 -4.55 -34.45
C GLY A 137 27.01 -3.72 -35.15
N ILE A 138 27.24 -2.47 -34.72
CA ILE A 138 28.13 -1.50 -35.38
C ILE A 138 29.43 -1.29 -34.58
N LEU A 139 29.46 -1.59 -33.29
CA LEU A 139 30.65 -1.46 -32.46
C LEU A 139 31.58 -2.67 -32.63
N PRO A 140 32.83 -2.51 -33.10
CA PRO A 140 33.79 -3.61 -33.11
C PRO A 140 34.08 -4.05 -31.67
N PRO A 141 34.33 -5.35 -31.42
CA PRO A 141 34.70 -5.80 -30.09
C PRO A 141 36.02 -5.12 -29.71
N HIS A 142 35.97 -4.21 -28.73
CA HIS A 142 37.18 -3.70 -28.11
C HIS A 142 37.85 -4.87 -27.37
N ARG A 143 38.93 -5.37 -27.98
CA ARG A 143 39.97 -6.19 -27.33
C ARG A 143 40.81 -5.34 -26.38
#